data_AF-F6T518-F1
#
_entry.id   AF-F6T518-F1
#
_cell.length_a   1.000
_cell.length_b   1.000
_cell.length_c   1.000
_cell.angle_alpha   90.00
_cell.angle_beta   90.00
_cell.angle_gamma   90.00
#
_symmetry.space_group_name_H-M   'P 1'
#
loop_
_entity.id
_entity.type
_entity.pdbx_description
1 polymer ?
#
loop_
_entity_poly.entity_id
_entity_poly.type
_entity_poly.pdbx_seq_one_letter_code
_entity_poly.pdbx_strand_id
1 'polypeptide(L)'
;MKNSEVRQRKFGKKKATETESTTKQEKPQRSICWLIFCVIVSTVLVLLLIGYINSPVKAVAIKDYVHVPLTGKFSINYKLTKGKRVPLTGPESIAEGGDGKLYTGLADGRVVCIHPSNDGEIGAGKVENITTGVIEGAFAIYNNAGHGRPLGVLVKGNTLYVMDAVYGFYGIDLSTKKITLLVTPNAVEPAMKFPDDLTITADGKTVYFTD
;
A
#
# COMPACT_ATOMS: atom_id res chain seq x y z
N MET A 1 -71.12 -34.27 21.35
CA MET A 1 -70.46 -33.86 20.08
C MET A 1 -69.25 -34.76 19.85
N LYS A 2 -69.05 -35.20 18.61
CA LYS A 2 -68.05 -36.18 18.12
C LYS A 2 -66.58 -35.74 18.32
N ASN A 3 -65.69 -36.73 18.46
CA ASN A 3 -64.50 -37.00 17.60
C ASN A 3 -63.69 -38.15 18.23
N SER A 4 -63.80 -39.40 17.76
CA SER A 4 -63.10 -40.07 16.63
C SER A 4 -61.62 -40.38 16.91
N GLU A 5 -61.31 -41.62 17.31
CA GLU A 5 -60.59 -42.66 16.54
C GLU A 5 -59.05 -42.47 16.57
N VAL A 6 -58.20 -43.50 16.70
CA VAL A 6 -57.95 -44.54 15.71
C VAL A 6 -57.27 -45.77 16.34
N ARG A 7 -57.65 -46.93 15.79
CA ARG A 7 -57.29 -48.32 16.09
C ARG A 7 -56.02 -48.76 15.34
N GLN A 8 -55.05 -49.39 16.02
CA GLN A 8 -53.93 -50.08 15.35
C GLN A 8 -54.16 -51.60 15.25
N ARG A 9 -53.86 -52.19 14.09
CA ARG A 9 -53.82 -53.65 13.83
C ARG A 9 -52.42 -54.07 13.38
N LYS A 10 -51.90 -55.15 14.01
CA LYS A 10 -50.65 -55.86 13.70
C LYS A 10 -50.72 -56.61 12.38
N PHE A 11 -49.57 -56.79 11.71
CA PHE A 11 -49.35 -57.91 10.78
C PHE A 11 -47.89 -58.42 10.75
N GLY A 12 -47.73 -59.71 11.10
CA GLY A 12 -46.93 -60.76 10.42
C GLY A 12 -45.45 -60.60 10.05
N LYS A 13 -44.59 -61.46 10.64
CA LYS A 13 -43.18 -61.77 10.27
C LYS A 13 -43.02 -62.51 8.92
N LYS A 14 -41.87 -62.31 8.26
CA LYS A 14 -40.95 -63.29 7.58
C LYS A 14 -39.86 -62.48 6.82
N LYS A 15 -38.59 -62.87 6.62
CA LYS A 15 -37.76 -64.06 6.90
C LYS A 15 -36.29 -63.60 6.76
N ALA A 16 -35.36 -64.12 7.55
CA ALA A 16 -33.92 -63.92 7.37
C ALA A 16 -33.33 -64.99 6.44
N THR A 17 -32.27 -64.67 5.70
CA THR A 17 -31.40 -65.65 5.04
C THR A 17 -29.98 -65.08 5.04
N GLU A 18 -29.08 -65.81 5.71
CA GLU A 18 -27.63 -65.56 5.71
C GLU A 18 -27.01 -65.92 4.36
N THR A 19 -25.98 -65.18 3.95
CA THR A 19 -24.97 -65.69 3.03
C THR A 19 -23.62 -65.10 3.42
N GLU A 20 -22.69 -66.01 3.69
CA GLU A 20 -21.32 -65.76 4.12
C GLU A 20 -20.38 -65.60 2.90
N SER A 21 -19.25 -64.92 3.14
CA SER A 21 -17.98 -64.98 2.41
C SER A 21 -17.78 -64.12 1.13
N THR A 22 -16.99 -63.06 1.27
CA THR A 22 -15.56 -63.03 0.85
C THR A 22 -15.00 -61.63 1.06
N THR A 23 -14.20 -61.44 2.12
CA THR A 23 -13.52 -60.16 2.36
C THR A 23 -12.30 -60.07 1.42
N LYS A 24 -12.46 -59.40 0.27
CA LYS A 24 -11.31 -58.86 -0.46
C LYS A 24 -10.72 -57.72 0.36
N GLN A 25 -9.47 -57.87 0.83
CA GLN A 25 -8.70 -56.73 1.31
C GLN A 25 -8.44 -55.79 0.13
N GLU A 26 -9.20 -54.70 0.02
CA GLU A 26 -8.90 -53.61 -0.89
C GLU A 26 -7.60 -52.92 -0.43
N LYS A 27 -6.56 -52.98 -1.27
CA LYS A 27 -5.36 -52.15 -1.11
C LYS A 27 -5.82 -50.69 -1.02
N PRO A 28 -5.33 -49.90 -0.06
CA PRO A 28 -5.79 -48.52 0.10
C PRO A 28 -5.49 -47.76 -1.19
N GLN A 29 -6.55 -47.39 -1.91
CA GLN A 29 -6.49 -46.57 -3.11
C GLN A 29 -5.90 -45.22 -2.69
N ARG A 30 -4.58 -45.04 -2.86
CA ARG A 30 -3.92 -43.74 -2.64
C ARG A 30 -4.74 -42.70 -3.39
N SER A 31 -5.40 -41.82 -2.64
CA SER A 31 -6.48 -41.01 -3.17
C SER A 31 -5.95 -40.13 -4.31
N ILE A 32 -6.72 -40.03 -5.39
CA ILE A 32 -6.42 -39.20 -6.56
C ILE A 32 -6.04 -37.76 -6.14
N CYS A 33 -6.60 -37.27 -5.03
CA CYS A 33 -6.24 -36.00 -4.41
C CYS A 33 -4.76 -35.87 -4.01
N TRP A 34 -4.13 -36.94 -3.53
CA TRP A 34 -2.71 -36.94 -3.16
C TRP A 34 -1.81 -36.85 -4.40
N LEU A 35 -2.18 -37.52 -5.49
CA LEU A 35 -1.51 -37.40 -6.78
C LEU A 35 -1.62 -35.98 -7.35
N ILE A 36 -2.82 -35.40 -7.33
CA ILE A 36 -3.04 -34.01 -7.77
C ILE A 36 -2.20 -33.04 -6.94
N PHE A 37 -2.17 -33.21 -5.61
CA PHE A 37 -1.35 -32.41 -4.72
C PHE A 37 0.14 -32.50 -5.07
N CYS A 38 0.68 -33.71 -5.29
CA CYS A 38 2.07 -33.90 -5.69
C CYS A 38 2.39 -33.23 -7.04
N VAL A 39 1.48 -33.27 -8.01
CA VAL A 39 1.66 -32.61 -9.32
C VAL A 39 1.67 -31.09 -9.18
N ILE A 40 0.78 -30.51 -8.37
CA ILE A 40 0.76 -29.07 -8.12
C ILE A 40 2.06 -28.63 -7.45
N VAL A 41 2.49 -29.32 -6.39
CA VAL A 41 3.74 -29.01 -5.69
C VAL A 41 4.94 -29.11 -6.64
N SER A 42 5.00 -30.17 -7.44
CA SER A 42 6.09 -30.36 -8.42
C SER A 42 6.10 -29.25 -9.47
N THR A 43 4.93 -28.87 -9.98
CA THR A 43 4.80 -27.76 -10.94
C THR A 43 5.29 -26.45 -10.34
N VAL A 44 4.89 -26.12 -9.11
CA VAL A 44 5.34 -24.91 -8.41
C VAL A 44 6.86 -24.94 -8.22
N LEU A 45 7.44 -26.07 -7.80
CA LEU A 45 8.88 -26.20 -7.62
C LEU A 45 9.64 -26.02 -8.95
N VAL A 46 9.11 -26.56 -10.05
CA VAL A 46 9.71 -26.37 -11.39
C VAL A 46 9.65 -24.90 -11.81
N LEU A 47 8.52 -24.22 -11.61
CA LEU A 47 8.40 -22.79 -11.91
C LEU A 47 9.36 -21.94 -11.07
N LEU A 48 9.52 -22.25 -9.77
CA LEU A 48 10.49 -21.60 -8.90
C LEU A 48 11.93 -21.85 -9.36
N LEU A 49 12.26 -23.07 -9.79
CA LEU A 49 13.59 -23.42 -10.29
C LEU A 49 13.90 -22.70 -11.61
N ILE A 50 12.94 -22.65 -12.54
CA ILE A 50 13.05 -21.89 -13.79
C ILE A 50 13.25 -20.40 -13.48
N GLY A 51 12.47 -19.85 -12.54
CA GLY A 51 12.61 -18.46 -12.08
C GLY A 51 13.97 -18.18 -11.45
N TYR A 52 14.49 -19.10 -10.63
CA TYR A 52 15.82 -18.98 -10.02
C TYR A 52 16.94 -18.98 -11.06
N ILE A 53 16.90 -19.92 -12.02
CA ILE A 53 17.92 -20.03 -13.07
C ILE A 53 17.91 -18.83 -14.01
N ASN A 54 16.72 -18.34 -14.37
CA ASN A 54 16.56 -17.22 -15.29
C ASN A 54 16.54 -15.85 -14.59
N SER A 55 16.66 -15.80 -13.27
CA SER A 55 16.66 -14.54 -12.52
C SER A 55 17.87 -13.69 -12.94
N PRO A 56 17.68 -12.44 -13.39
CA PRO A 56 18.79 -11.53 -13.66
C PRO A 56 19.47 -11.05 -12.38
N VAL A 57 18.84 -11.28 -11.21
CA VAL A 57 19.34 -10.83 -9.91
C VAL A 57 20.34 -11.84 -9.36
N LYS A 58 21.62 -11.49 -9.37
CA LYS A 58 22.68 -12.23 -8.68
C LYS A 58 22.80 -11.68 -7.27
N ALA A 59 22.36 -12.45 -6.28
CA ALA A 59 22.53 -12.07 -4.88
C ALA A 59 24.03 -11.96 -4.56
N VAL A 60 24.48 -10.76 -4.22
CA VAL A 60 25.86 -10.52 -3.77
C VAL A 60 25.80 -10.29 -2.27
N ALA A 61 26.48 -11.14 -1.51
CA ALA A 61 26.70 -10.88 -0.11
C ALA A 61 27.58 -9.62 0.02
N ILE A 62 27.10 -8.63 0.76
CA ILE A 62 27.91 -7.47 1.11
C ILE A 62 29.04 -7.99 2.03
N LYS A 63 30.26 -7.99 1.51
CA LYS A 63 31.46 -8.31 2.27
C LYS A 63 32.00 -7.03 2.90
N ASP A 64 32.79 -7.19 3.96
CA ASP A 64 33.56 -6.10 4.55
C ASP A 64 32.71 -4.93 5.09
N TYR A 65 31.55 -5.24 5.70
CA TYR A 65 30.78 -4.21 6.40
C TYR A 65 31.62 -3.65 7.55
N VAL A 66 31.73 -2.32 7.58
CA VAL A 66 32.38 -1.61 8.68
C VAL A 66 31.34 -1.42 9.78
N HIS A 67 31.62 -1.95 10.97
CA HIS A 67 30.78 -1.67 12.13
C HIS A 67 31.00 -0.21 12.54
N VAL A 68 30.02 0.65 12.27
CA VAL A 68 30.05 2.05 12.72
C VAL A 68 29.65 2.09 14.20
N PRO A 69 30.55 2.49 15.12
CA PRO A 69 30.19 2.59 16.53
C PRO A 69 29.14 3.68 16.75
N LEU A 70 28.13 3.39 17.57
CA LEU A 70 27.06 4.32 17.95
C LEU A 70 27.59 5.39 18.93
N THR A 71 28.43 6.28 18.43
CA THR A 71 29.10 7.35 19.19
C THR A 71 28.98 8.69 18.47
N GLY A 72 29.20 9.80 19.17
CA GLY A 72 29.08 11.15 18.59
C GLY A 72 27.71 11.41 17.97
N LYS A 73 27.66 11.66 16.66
CA LYS A 73 26.42 11.89 15.90
C LYS A 73 25.54 10.63 15.78
N PHE A 74 26.14 9.45 15.90
CA PHE A 74 25.45 8.16 15.86
C PHE A 74 25.11 7.61 17.25
N SER A 75 25.38 8.37 18.31
CA SER A 75 24.98 7.99 19.67
C SER A 75 23.48 7.72 19.74
N ILE A 76 23.11 6.69 20.49
CA ILE A 76 21.70 6.37 20.77
C ILE A 76 21.03 7.62 21.36
N ASN A 77 19.85 7.98 20.83
CA ASN A 77 19.03 9.05 21.36
C ASN A 77 17.59 8.58 21.57
N TYR A 78 16.97 9.09 22.64
CA TYR A 78 15.61 8.74 23.02
C TYR A 78 14.64 9.90 22.76
N LYS A 79 14.97 10.83 21.87
CA LYS A 79 14.18 12.05 21.67
C LYS A 79 12.73 11.73 21.26
N LEU A 80 12.56 10.73 20.38
CA LEU A 80 11.25 10.34 19.87
C LEU A 80 10.46 9.40 20.79
N THR A 81 11.02 8.90 21.90
CA THR A 81 10.27 7.99 22.79
C THR A 81 9.12 8.68 23.52
N LYS A 82 9.18 10.01 23.63
CA LYS A 82 8.13 10.86 24.21
C LYS A 82 7.18 11.42 23.15
N GLY A 83 7.41 11.10 21.88
CA GLY A 83 6.61 11.61 20.77
C GLY A 83 5.22 11.01 20.71
N LYS A 84 4.25 11.82 20.28
CA LYS A 84 2.91 11.38 19.92
C LYS A 84 2.88 11.07 18.42
N ARG A 85 2.14 10.03 18.04
CA ARG A 85 1.89 9.72 16.64
C ARG A 85 0.85 10.71 16.11
N VAL A 86 1.18 11.40 15.01
CA VAL A 86 0.19 12.15 14.24
C VAL A 86 -0.61 11.16 13.37
N PRO A 87 -1.93 11.04 13.54
CA PRO A 87 -2.72 10.00 12.87
C PRO A 87 -3.04 10.39 11.42
N LEU A 88 -2.06 10.20 10.53
CA LEU A 88 -2.19 10.40 9.09
C LEU A 88 -2.25 9.06 8.35
N THR A 89 -3.04 9.00 7.29
CA THR A 89 -3.19 7.80 6.45
C THR A 89 -2.30 7.92 5.21
N GLY A 90 -1.29 7.06 5.13
CA GLY A 90 -0.33 7.01 4.02
C GLY A 90 0.35 8.35 3.71
N PRO A 91 0.93 9.05 4.72
CA PRO A 91 1.83 10.16 4.42
C PRO A 91 3.06 9.66 3.67
N GLU A 92 3.48 10.40 2.65
CA GLU A 92 4.62 10.04 1.79
C GLU A 92 5.80 11.00 2.05
N SER A 93 6.08 11.93 1.13
CA SER A 93 7.12 12.95 1.30
C SER A 93 6.69 14.04 2.29
N ILE A 94 7.69 14.63 2.96
CA ILE A 94 7.52 15.73 3.91
C ILE A 94 8.41 16.91 3.53
N ALA A 95 7.82 18.11 3.51
CA ALA A 95 8.55 19.35 3.28
C ALA A 95 8.38 20.30 4.47
N GLU A 96 9.46 20.93 4.90
CA GLU A 96 9.45 21.97 5.94
C GLU A 96 9.30 23.36 5.31
N GLY A 97 8.36 24.15 5.85
CA GLY A 97 8.18 25.57 5.53
C GLY A 97 8.97 26.48 6.48
N GLY A 98 9.11 27.76 6.12
CA GLY A 98 9.93 28.72 6.86
C GLY A 98 9.46 29.08 8.28
N ASP A 99 8.27 28.64 8.68
CA ASP A 99 7.67 28.85 10.01
C ASP A 99 7.58 27.55 10.84
N GLY A 100 8.33 26.51 10.45
CA GLY A 100 8.33 25.21 11.11
C GLY A 100 7.09 24.36 10.83
N LYS A 101 6.19 24.81 9.94
CA LYS A 101 5.11 23.97 9.41
C LYS A 101 5.68 22.87 8.54
N LEU A 102 5.09 21.69 8.63
CA LEU A 102 5.43 20.56 7.77
C LEU A 102 4.27 20.28 6.82
N TYR A 103 4.58 19.92 5.58
CA TYR A 103 3.60 19.61 4.55
C TYR A 103 3.80 18.19 4.05
N THR A 104 2.73 17.44 3.85
CA THR A 104 2.77 16.06 3.33
C THR A 104 1.54 15.75 2.50
N GLY A 105 1.70 14.91 1.48
CA GLY A 105 0.61 14.22 0.80
C GLY A 105 0.00 13.11 1.66
N LEU A 106 -1.23 12.69 1.34
CA LEU A 106 -1.93 11.57 1.97
C LEU A 106 -2.42 10.56 0.92
N ALA A 107 -2.82 9.37 1.38
CA ALA A 107 -3.35 8.30 0.51
C ALA A 107 -4.65 8.65 -0.23
N ASP A 108 -5.43 9.58 0.31
CA ASP A 108 -6.71 10.04 -0.28
C ASP A 108 -6.55 11.30 -1.15
N GLY A 109 -5.32 11.62 -1.55
CA GLY A 109 -5.00 12.74 -2.44
C GLY A 109 -4.83 14.08 -1.74
N ARG A 110 -5.23 14.20 -0.47
CA ARG A 110 -5.09 15.48 0.25
C ARG A 110 -3.62 15.81 0.50
N VAL A 111 -3.33 17.10 0.44
CA VAL A 111 -2.12 17.68 1.02
C VAL A 111 -2.52 18.33 2.35
N VAL A 112 -1.77 18.05 3.40
CA VAL A 112 -2.01 18.59 4.74
C VAL A 112 -0.81 19.37 5.26
N CYS A 113 -1.08 20.30 6.16
CA CYS A 113 -0.11 21.06 6.93
C CYS A 113 -0.16 20.61 8.39
N ILE A 114 1.00 20.27 8.95
CA ILE A 114 1.20 19.99 10.37
C ILE A 114 1.84 21.23 10.97
N HIS A 115 1.10 21.93 11.82
CA HIS A 115 1.58 23.12 12.52
C HIS A 115 2.57 22.74 13.64
N PRO A 116 3.54 23.60 14.00
CA PRO A 116 4.37 23.39 15.17
C PRO A 116 3.54 23.12 16.43
N SER A 117 4.03 22.24 17.31
CA SER A 117 3.47 22.05 18.64
C SER A 117 4.09 23.04 19.64
N ASN A 118 3.58 23.06 20.87
CA ASN A 118 4.18 23.84 21.95
C ASN A 118 5.59 23.31 22.29
N ASP A 119 6.41 24.16 22.90
CA ASP A 119 7.77 23.79 23.32
C ASP A 119 7.77 22.53 24.19
N GLY A 120 8.63 21.57 23.83
CA GLY A 120 8.76 20.29 24.52
C GLY A 120 7.74 19.22 24.12
N GLU A 121 6.72 19.55 23.32
CA GLU A 121 5.84 18.57 22.70
C GLU A 121 6.44 18.05 21.38
N ILE A 122 6.28 16.75 21.13
CA ILE A 122 6.74 16.10 19.89
C ILE A 122 5.54 15.40 19.27
N GLY A 123 5.20 15.74 18.03
CA GLY A 123 4.08 15.12 17.29
C GLY A 123 2.69 15.53 17.79
N ALA A 124 2.56 16.70 18.42
CA ALA A 124 1.29 17.24 18.90
C ALA A 124 0.75 18.41 18.03
N GLY A 125 1.36 18.65 16.87
CA GLY A 125 0.99 19.70 15.95
C GLY A 125 -0.44 19.57 15.43
N LYS A 126 -1.15 20.69 15.32
CA LYS A 126 -2.48 20.72 14.66
C LYS A 126 -2.32 20.34 13.20
N VAL A 127 -3.17 19.45 12.70
CA VAL A 127 -3.23 19.10 11.27
C VAL A 127 -4.32 19.92 10.60
N GLU A 128 -4.00 20.50 9.45
CA GLU A 128 -4.89 21.30 8.60
C GLU A 128 -4.89 20.74 7.18
N ASN A 129 -6.08 20.56 6.60
CA ASN A 129 -6.19 20.24 5.17
C ASN A 129 -5.89 21.48 4.33
N ILE A 130 -4.96 21.34 3.39
CA ILE A 130 -4.63 22.37 2.40
C ILE A 130 -5.41 22.14 1.11
N THR A 131 -5.60 20.87 0.73
CA THR A 131 -6.41 20.48 -0.44
C THR A 131 -7.52 19.50 -0.04
N THR A 132 -8.46 19.30 -0.97
CA THR A 132 -9.54 18.29 -0.86
C THR A 132 -9.13 16.92 -1.38
N GLY A 133 -7.98 16.83 -2.08
CA GLY A 133 -7.52 15.65 -2.79
C GLY A 133 -8.05 15.52 -4.22
N VAL A 134 -8.96 16.40 -4.64
CA VAL A 134 -9.51 16.41 -6.00
C VAL A 134 -9.21 17.75 -6.66
N ILE A 135 -8.70 17.71 -7.89
CA ILE A 135 -8.50 18.90 -8.73
C ILE A 135 -9.51 18.82 -9.88
N GLU A 136 -10.56 19.64 -9.83
CA GLU A 136 -11.61 19.63 -10.84
C GLU A 136 -11.08 19.97 -12.24
N GLY A 137 -11.45 19.16 -13.23
CA GLY A 137 -11.03 19.35 -14.62
C GLY A 137 -9.57 18.98 -14.92
N ALA A 138 -8.81 18.49 -13.94
CA ALA A 138 -7.45 18.01 -14.17
C ALA A 138 -7.44 16.72 -15.00
N PHE A 139 -6.43 16.57 -15.86
CA PHE A 139 -6.12 15.28 -16.46
C PHE A 139 -5.67 14.31 -15.36
N ALA A 140 -6.17 13.07 -15.40
CA ALA A 140 -5.77 12.00 -14.50
C ALA A 140 -5.19 10.84 -15.31
N ILE A 141 -4.07 10.26 -14.86
CA ILE A 141 -3.47 9.07 -15.49
C ILE A 141 -4.46 7.89 -15.49
N TYR A 142 -5.33 7.79 -14.48
CA TYR A 142 -6.36 6.76 -14.38
C TYR A 142 -7.77 7.37 -14.41
N ASN A 143 -8.61 6.90 -15.34
CA ASN A 143 -9.99 7.39 -15.52
C ASN A 143 -10.88 7.25 -14.27
N ASN A 144 -10.53 6.39 -13.32
CA ASN A 144 -11.28 6.10 -12.10
C ASN A 144 -10.49 6.40 -10.81
N ALA A 145 -9.43 7.23 -10.89
CA ALA A 145 -8.62 7.55 -9.71
C ALA A 145 -9.44 8.18 -8.59
N GLY A 146 -10.44 9.03 -8.92
CA GLY A 146 -11.35 9.68 -7.97
C GLY A 146 -10.70 10.79 -7.12
N HIS A 147 -9.39 10.72 -6.90
CA HIS A 147 -8.56 11.72 -6.22
C HIS A 147 -7.11 11.61 -6.72
N GLY A 148 -6.27 12.57 -6.30
CA GLY A 148 -4.84 12.57 -6.56
C GLY A 148 -4.08 11.58 -5.69
N ARG A 149 -2.77 11.51 -5.88
CA ARG A 149 -1.85 10.81 -4.98
C ARG A 149 -0.54 11.59 -4.90
N PRO A 150 -0.46 12.63 -4.04
CA PRO A 150 0.76 13.41 -3.85
C PRO A 150 1.84 12.55 -3.21
N LEU A 151 2.90 12.26 -3.96
CA LEU A 151 4.02 11.44 -3.50
C LEU A 151 5.21 12.32 -3.09
N GLY A 152 5.54 13.30 -3.93
CA GLY A 152 6.63 14.25 -3.72
C GLY A 152 6.13 15.66 -3.39
N VAL A 153 6.77 16.32 -2.44
CA VAL A 153 6.46 17.70 -2.06
C VAL A 153 7.72 18.51 -1.78
N LEU A 154 7.70 19.79 -2.18
CA LEU A 154 8.83 20.71 -1.96
C LEU A 154 8.32 22.13 -1.73
N VAL A 155 8.75 22.77 -0.65
CA VAL A 155 8.47 24.19 -0.40
C VAL A 155 9.57 25.06 -1.01
N LYS A 156 9.18 26.07 -1.80
CA LYS A 156 10.08 27.13 -2.26
C LYS A 156 9.35 28.48 -2.25
N GLY A 157 9.78 29.39 -1.37
CA GLY A 157 9.10 30.66 -1.16
C GLY A 157 7.68 30.45 -0.61
N ASN A 158 6.68 31.08 -1.24
CA ASN A 158 5.26 30.93 -0.89
C ASN A 158 4.57 29.77 -1.63
N THR A 159 5.32 28.95 -2.36
CA THR A 159 4.75 27.86 -3.16
C THR A 159 5.16 26.50 -2.61
N LEU A 160 4.16 25.65 -2.39
CA LEU A 160 4.33 24.23 -2.19
C LEU A 160 4.16 23.53 -3.54
N TYR A 161 5.26 23.04 -4.07
CA TYR A 161 5.30 22.25 -5.29
C TYR A 161 5.00 20.79 -4.95
N VAL A 162 4.19 20.15 -5.78
CA VAL A 162 3.69 18.81 -5.55
C VAL A 162 3.84 17.98 -6.82
N MET A 163 4.48 16.83 -6.70
CA MET A 163 4.47 15.77 -7.70
C MET A 163 3.44 14.73 -7.29
N ASP A 164 2.42 14.56 -8.13
CA ASP A 164 1.25 13.74 -7.87
C ASP A 164 1.15 12.63 -8.90
N ALA A 165 1.13 11.38 -8.44
CA ALA A 165 1.13 10.19 -9.29
C ALA A 165 -0.11 10.06 -10.19
N VAL A 166 -1.13 10.91 -10.01
CA VAL A 166 -2.34 10.95 -10.83
C VAL A 166 -2.41 12.23 -11.66
N TYR A 167 -2.17 13.38 -11.04
CA TYR A 167 -2.38 14.71 -11.64
C TYR A 167 -1.11 15.36 -12.21
N GLY A 168 0.06 14.72 -12.06
CA GLY A 168 1.33 15.26 -12.52
C GLY A 168 1.88 16.35 -11.61
N PHE A 169 2.39 17.43 -12.17
CA PHE A 169 3.08 18.48 -11.43
C PHE A 169 2.22 19.72 -11.24
N TYR A 170 2.05 20.15 -9.99
CA TYR A 170 1.31 21.38 -9.67
C TYR A 170 1.92 22.14 -8.50
N GLY A 171 1.56 23.43 -8.42
CA GLY A 171 1.92 24.30 -7.31
C GLY A 171 0.69 24.69 -6.49
N ILE A 172 0.88 24.83 -5.18
CA ILE A 172 -0.11 25.37 -4.25
C ILE A 172 0.46 26.66 -3.67
N ASP A 173 -0.28 27.76 -3.81
CA ASP A 173 0.03 29.00 -3.08
C ASP A 173 -0.29 28.79 -1.59
N LEU A 174 0.70 28.91 -0.71
CA LEU A 174 0.54 28.62 0.71
C LEU A 174 -0.31 29.66 1.45
N SER A 175 -0.44 30.88 0.91
CA SER A 175 -1.25 31.94 1.48
C SER A 175 -2.71 31.81 1.07
N THR A 176 -2.98 31.53 -0.20
CA THR A 176 -4.36 31.49 -0.73
C THR A 176 -4.91 30.08 -0.90
N LYS A 177 -4.09 29.04 -0.74
CA LYS A 177 -4.37 27.62 -1.03
C LYS A 177 -4.79 27.36 -2.48
N LYS A 178 -4.48 28.29 -3.39
CA LYS A 178 -4.84 28.16 -4.80
C LYS A 178 -3.93 27.14 -5.47
N ILE A 179 -4.54 26.17 -6.14
CA ILE A 179 -3.83 25.16 -6.94
C ILE A 179 -3.63 25.71 -8.36
N THR A 180 -2.43 25.51 -8.90
CA THR A 180 -2.09 25.80 -10.30
C THR A 180 -1.43 24.56 -10.90
N LEU A 181 -2.09 23.91 -11.87
CA LEU A 181 -1.49 22.84 -12.66
C LEU A 181 -0.35 23.42 -13.50
N LEU A 182 0.83 22.81 -13.41
CA LEU A 182 2.03 23.28 -14.10
C LEU A 182 2.36 22.38 -15.29
N VAL A 183 2.36 21.06 -15.07
CA VAL A 183 2.57 20.06 -16.13
C VAL A 183 1.63 18.89 -15.89
N THR A 184 0.70 18.67 -16.82
CA THR A 184 -0.17 17.50 -16.78
C THR A 184 0.57 16.26 -17.29
N PRO A 185 0.20 15.05 -16.86
CA PRO A 185 0.88 13.81 -17.24
C PRO A 185 1.06 13.60 -18.75
N ASN A 186 0.09 14.05 -19.54
CA ASN A 186 0.08 13.94 -21.00
C ASN A 186 0.75 15.11 -21.74
N ALA A 187 1.34 16.07 -21.03
CA ALA A 187 2.01 17.23 -21.63
C ALA A 187 3.50 17.00 -21.94
N VAL A 188 4.03 15.82 -21.63
CA VAL A 188 5.43 15.41 -21.86
C VAL A 188 5.51 14.11 -22.65
N GLU A 189 6.66 13.86 -23.29
CA GLU A 189 6.93 12.64 -24.06
C GLU A 189 8.20 11.95 -23.51
N PRO A 190 8.14 10.68 -23.06
CA PRO A 190 6.92 9.89 -22.90
C PRO A 190 5.99 10.49 -21.84
N ALA A 191 4.68 10.24 -21.98
CA ALA A 191 3.70 10.66 -20.98
C ALA A 191 4.02 10.04 -19.60
N MET A 192 3.82 10.81 -18.54
CA MET A 192 4.06 10.37 -17.17
C MET A 192 3.13 9.20 -16.82
N LYS A 193 3.64 8.23 -16.07
CA LYS A 193 2.91 7.03 -15.65
C LYS A 193 2.80 6.89 -14.15
N PHE A 194 3.81 7.32 -13.41
CA PHE A 194 3.87 7.25 -11.97
C PHE A 194 4.84 8.31 -11.39
N PRO A 195 4.59 9.60 -11.64
CA PRO A 195 5.48 10.64 -11.17
C PRO A 195 5.52 10.66 -9.64
N ASP A 196 6.72 10.59 -9.07
CA ASP A 196 6.95 10.24 -7.66
C ASP A 196 7.51 11.43 -6.87
N ASP A 197 8.76 11.83 -7.10
CA ASP A 197 9.38 12.93 -6.35
C ASP A 197 9.95 14.02 -7.27
N LEU A 198 10.28 15.18 -6.69
CA LEU A 198 10.84 16.32 -7.40
C LEU A 198 11.91 17.06 -6.60
N THR A 199 12.81 17.72 -7.31
CA THR A 199 13.65 18.78 -6.77
C THR A 199 13.74 19.96 -7.73
N ILE A 200 14.05 21.13 -7.19
CA ILE A 200 14.17 22.37 -7.96
C ILE A 200 15.56 22.93 -7.76
N THR A 201 16.22 23.25 -8.86
CA THR A 201 17.50 23.98 -8.89
C THR A 201 17.48 25.26 -8.05
N ALA A 202 18.64 25.68 -7.57
CA ALA A 202 18.76 26.88 -6.71
C ALA A 202 18.15 28.13 -7.37
N ASP A 203 18.41 28.34 -8.65
CA ASP A 203 17.86 29.47 -9.43
C ASP A 203 16.36 29.36 -9.74
N GLY A 204 15.74 28.19 -9.47
CA GLY A 204 14.33 27.96 -9.66
C GLY A 204 13.89 27.72 -11.09
N LYS A 205 14.83 27.55 -12.03
CA LYS A 205 14.51 27.47 -13.46
C LYS A 205 14.29 26.05 -13.96
N THR A 206 14.87 25.07 -13.26
CA THR A 206 14.79 23.66 -13.65
C THR A 206 14.24 22.81 -12.52
N VAL A 207 13.26 21.98 -12.87
CA VAL A 207 12.69 20.93 -12.04
C VAL A 207 13.23 19.59 -12.53
N TYR A 208 13.74 18.77 -11.62
CA TYR A 208 14.06 17.37 -11.85
C TYR A 208 13.02 16.52 -11.12
N PHE A 209 12.57 15.44 -11.73
CA PHE A 209 11.58 14.56 -11.13
C PHE A 209 11.82 13.10 -11.52
N THR A 210 11.16 12.19 -10.81
CA THR A 210 11.11 10.75 -11.10
C THR A 210 9.72 10.33 -11.56
N ASP A 211 9.66 9.32 -12.42
CA ASP A 211 8.44 8.74 -13.02
C ASP A 211 8.58 7.22 -13.16
#